data_AF-A0AA39M4G7-F1
#
_entry.id   AF-A0AA39M4G7-F1
#
_cell.length_a   1.000
_cell.length_b   1.000
_cell.length_c   1.000
_cell.angle_alpha   90.00
_cell.angle_beta   90.00
_cell.angle_gamma   90.00
#
_symmetry.space_group_name_H-M   'P 1'
#
loop_
_entity.id
_entity.type
_entity.pdbx_description
1 polymer ?
#
loop_
_entity_poly.entity_id
_entity_poly.type
_entity_poly.pdbx_seq_one_letter_code
_entity_poly.pdbx_strand_id
1 'polypeptide(L)'
;MSSEFLFEADYLLSADDLEAIERANTDLQRLKSQGSDLSDVEHGLVVRPYSEKAYGHVAAFEEAITRLYLSLPRSIQEAIDQVLKDKATLDFSELEDHQRLVDYAILASETFNTLKRNEQDMLARAFPNYATLFRDPDFWAISGHGTNQRQAAEHFIGKLIGNRRHRL
;
A
#
# COMPACT_ATOMS: atom_id res chain seq x y z
N MET A 1 -16.45 -26.99 -6.12
CA MET A 1 -16.43 -25.75 -6.93
C MET A 1 -15.10 -25.09 -6.64
N SER A 2 -14.24 -25.12 -7.65
CA SER A 2 -12.79 -24.92 -7.59
C SER A 2 -12.42 -23.47 -7.29
N SER A 3 -11.52 -23.32 -6.32
CA SER A 3 -10.83 -22.09 -5.93
C SER A 3 -9.73 -21.75 -6.96
N GLU A 4 -10.13 -21.54 -8.21
CA GLU A 4 -9.24 -21.07 -9.29
C GLU A 4 -9.46 -19.56 -9.50
N PHE A 5 -9.11 -18.77 -8.49
CA PHE A 5 -8.69 -17.39 -8.75
C PHE A 5 -7.23 -17.46 -9.19
N LEU A 6 -7.05 -17.83 -10.45
CA LEU A 6 -5.77 -17.82 -11.16
C LEU A 6 -5.22 -16.38 -11.17
N PHE A 7 -4.39 -16.09 -10.18
CA PHE A 7 -3.32 -15.10 -10.23
C PHE A 7 -2.09 -15.64 -11.01
N GLU A 8 -2.26 -16.72 -11.77
CA GLU A 8 -1.21 -17.38 -12.54
C GLU A 8 -1.56 -17.35 -14.04
N ALA A 9 -1.07 -16.32 -14.72
CA ALA A 9 -0.44 -16.37 -16.04
C ALA A 9 -0.07 -14.93 -16.49
N ASP A 10 1.23 -14.63 -16.57
CA ASP A 10 1.86 -13.53 -17.33
C ASP A 10 1.93 -12.07 -16.81
N TYR A 11 1.75 -11.78 -15.52
CA TYR A 11 2.12 -10.43 -14.98
C TYR A 11 3.56 -10.34 -14.44
N LEU A 12 4.51 -11.04 -15.07
CA LEU A 12 5.92 -10.70 -14.88
C LEU A 12 6.24 -9.52 -15.80
N LEU A 13 6.34 -8.33 -15.22
CA LEU A 13 6.89 -7.16 -15.90
C LEU A 13 8.24 -7.56 -16.50
N SER A 14 8.42 -7.36 -17.80
CA SER A 14 9.74 -7.55 -18.41
C SER A 14 10.70 -6.46 -17.92
N ALA A 15 12.01 -6.63 -18.17
CA ALA A 15 12.98 -5.58 -17.91
C ALA A 15 12.61 -4.25 -18.61
N ASP A 16 12.11 -4.35 -19.84
CA ASP A 16 11.65 -3.18 -20.61
C ASP A 16 10.39 -2.53 -20.00
N ASP A 17 9.47 -3.34 -19.47
CA ASP A 17 8.27 -2.83 -18.78
C ASP A 17 8.66 -2.11 -17.48
N LEU A 18 9.63 -2.66 -16.73
CA LEU A 18 10.18 -2.02 -15.53
C LEU A 18 10.88 -0.71 -15.86
N GLU A 19 11.72 -0.67 -16.90
CA GLU A 19 12.41 0.55 -17.32
C GLU A 19 11.41 1.64 -17.76
N ALA A 20 10.35 1.26 -18.47
CA ALA A 20 9.29 2.19 -18.86
C ALA A 20 8.57 2.78 -17.63
N ILE A 21 8.29 1.96 -16.62
CA ILE A 21 7.67 2.40 -15.37
C ILE A 21 8.62 3.31 -14.58
N GLU A 22 9.92 3.01 -14.51
CA GLU A 22 10.91 3.87 -13.83
C GLU A 22 11.05 5.25 -14.47
N ARG A 23 11.06 5.31 -15.80
CA ARG A 23 11.07 6.58 -16.54
C ARG A 23 9.79 7.38 -16.29
N ALA A 24 8.64 6.70 -16.34
CA ALA A 24 7.36 7.32 -16.01
C ALA A 24 7.31 7.85 -14.58
N ASN A 25 7.85 7.11 -13.61
CA ASN A 25 7.97 7.56 -12.22
C ASN A 25 8.84 8.81 -12.08
N THR A 26 9.96 8.88 -12.83
CA THR A 26 10.82 10.07 -12.85
C THR A 26 10.06 11.29 -13.36
N ASP A 27 9.28 11.13 -14.42
CA ASP A 27 8.43 12.19 -14.95
C ASP A 27 7.30 12.59 -14.00
N LEU A 28 6.66 11.61 -13.35
CA LEU A 28 5.66 11.84 -12.32
C LEU A 28 6.21 12.67 -11.16
N GLN A 29 7.41 12.34 -10.67
CA GLN A 29 8.08 13.10 -9.62
C GLN A 29 8.37 14.54 -10.06
N ARG A 30 8.83 14.72 -11.30
CA ARG A 30 9.03 16.05 -11.88
C ARG A 30 7.72 16.84 -11.96
N LEU A 31 6.63 16.24 -12.45
CA LEU A 31 5.32 16.88 -12.57
C LEU A 31 4.75 17.27 -11.19
N LYS A 32 4.89 16.40 -10.19
CA LYS A 32 4.53 16.68 -8.80
C LYS A 32 5.32 17.86 -8.22
N SER A 33 6.64 17.89 -8.45
CA SER A 33 7.48 19.02 -8.01
C SER A 33 7.11 20.36 -8.66
N GLN A 34 6.38 20.33 -9.77
CA GLN A 34 5.88 21.50 -10.49
C GLN A 34 4.44 21.88 -10.07
N GLY A 35 3.87 21.20 -9.07
CA GLY A 35 2.52 21.45 -8.56
C GLY A 35 1.40 20.85 -9.40
N SER A 36 1.71 19.86 -10.26
CA SER A 36 0.67 19.11 -10.97
C SER A 36 0.08 18.04 -10.05
N ASP A 37 -1.21 18.17 -9.73
CA ASP A 37 -1.96 17.20 -8.94
C ASP A 37 -2.73 16.30 -9.91
N LEU A 38 -2.10 15.18 -10.30
CA LEU A 38 -2.66 14.20 -11.23
C LEU A 38 -3.52 13.21 -10.44
N SER A 39 -4.69 12.85 -10.99
CA SER A 39 -5.50 11.73 -10.50
C SER A 39 -4.82 10.39 -10.75
N ASP A 40 -5.23 9.34 -10.05
CA ASP A 40 -4.66 7.98 -10.22
C ASP A 40 -4.77 7.48 -11.68
N VAL A 41 -5.86 7.84 -12.38
CA VAL A 41 -6.03 7.52 -13.81
C VAL A 41 -5.01 8.27 -14.67
N GLU A 42 -4.67 9.50 -14.29
CA GLU A 42 -3.65 10.30 -14.98
C GLU A 42 -2.24 9.81 -14.67
N HIS A 43 -2.00 9.22 -13.49
CA HIS A 43 -0.73 8.57 -13.15
C HIS A 43 -0.41 7.39 -14.08
N GLY A 44 -1.38 6.49 -14.30
CA GLY A 44 -1.19 5.36 -15.21
C GLY A 44 -0.89 5.81 -16.65
N LEU A 45 -1.48 6.92 -17.10
CA LEU A 45 -1.27 7.46 -18.45
C LEU A 45 0.16 7.95 -18.72
N VAL A 46 0.93 8.29 -17.68
CA VAL A 46 2.34 8.72 -17.82
C VAL A 46 3.24 7.56 -18.28
N VAL A 47 2.83 6.31 -18.09
CA VAL A 47 3.59 5.13 -18.53
C VAL A 47 3.45 4.89 -20.04
N ARG A 48 2.31 5.26 -20.62
CA ARG A 48 1.95 4.94 -22.01
C ARG A 48 2.95 5.45 -23.06
N PRO A 49 3.50 6.68 -22.96
CA PRO A 49 4.52 7.16 -23.90
C PRO A 49 5.81 6.33 -23.90
N TYR A 50 6.10 5.64 -22.81
CA TYR A 50 7.31 4.82 -22.65
C TYR A 50 7.09 3.37 -23.10
N SER A 51 5.91 2.79 -22.85
CA SER A 51 5.52 1.48 -23.34
C SER A 51 4.00 1.28 -23.25
N GLU A 52 3.34 1.02 -24.37
CA GLU A 52 1.90 0.66 -24.37
C GLU A 52 1.64 -0.66 -23.65
N LYS A 53 2.61 -1.59 -23.68
CA LYS A 53 2.52 -2.87 -22.98
C LYS A 53 2.61 -2.67 -21.46
N ALA A 54 3.58 -1.89 -20.99
CA ALA A 54 3.72 -1.57 -19.57
C ALA A 54 2.50 -0.80 -19.05
N TYR A 55 1.97 0.13 -19.84
CA TYR A 55 0.69 0.79 -19.53
C TYR A 55 -0.46 -0.22 -19.41
N GLY A 56 -0.58 -1.16 -20.34
CA GLY A 56 -1.60 -2.22 -20.26
C GLY A 56 -1.49 -3.04 -18.97
N HIS A 57 -0.27 -3.35 -18.52
CA HIS A 57 -0.05 -4.04 -17.25
C HIS A 57 -0.45 -3.20 -16.03
N VAL A 58 -0.10 -1.90 -16.01
CA VAL A 58 -0.46 -0.98 -14.92
C VAL A 58 -1.98 -0.81 -14.85
N ALA A 59 -2.63 -0.53 -15.98
CA ALA A 59 -4.08 -0.35 -16.03
C ALA A 59 -4.85 -1.61 -15.59
N ALA A 60 -4.39 -2.79 -16.01
CA ALA A 60 -5.02 -4.05 -15.60
C ALA A 60 -4.82 -4.33 -14.10
N PHE A 61 -3.67 -3.96 -13.55
CA PHE A 61 -3.40 -4.06 -12.11
C PHE A 61 -4.29 -3.11 -11.29
N GLU A 62 -4.40 -1.84 -11.72
CA GLU A 62 -5.29 -0.85 -11.11
C GLU A 62 -6.75 -1.35 -11.14
N GLU A 63 -7.22 -1.84 -12.28
CA GLU A 63 -8.57 -2.38 -12.40
C GLU A 63 -8.80 -3.58 -11.47
N ALA A 64 -7.84 -4.50 -11.37
CA ALA A 64 -7.93 -5.65 -10.49
C ALA A 64 -8.02 -5.22 -9.01
N ILE A 65 -7.22 -4.24 -8.59
CA ILE A 65 -7.28 -3.68 -7.23
C ILE A 65 -8.62 -2.99 -7.00
N THR A 66 -9.09 -2.14 -7.91
CA THR A 66 -10.37 -1.44 -7.77
C THR A 66 -11.53 -2.43 -7.66
N ARG A 67 -11.58 -3.46 -8.50
CA ARG A 67 -12.63 -4.50 -8.42
C ARG A 67 -12.58 -5.24 -7.08
N LEU A 68 -11.38 -5.60 -6.62
CA LEU A 68 -11.20 -6.27 -5.34
C LEU A 68 -11.65 -5.37 -4.18
N TYR A 69 -11.22 -4.11 -4.16
CA TYR A 69 -11.61 -3.12 -3.16
C TYR A 69 -13.14 -2.92 -3.11
N LEU A 70 -13.78 -2.75 -4.27
CA LEU A 70 -15.24 -2.56 -4.36
C LEU A 70 -16.03 -3.80 -3.94
N SER A 71 -15.42 -4.99 -3.94
CA SER A 71 -16.04 -6.22 -3.47
C SER A 71 -16.06 -6.37 -1.94
N LEU A 72 -15.27 -5.56 -1.22
CA LEU A 72 -15.17 -5.62 0.24
C LEU A 72 -16.37 -4.95 0.92
N PRO A 73 -16.72 -5.35 2.16
CA PRO A 73 -17.68 -4.62 2.99
C PRO A 73 -17.31 -3.14 3.15
N ARG A 74 -18.32 -2.27 3.24
CA ARG A 74 -18.15 -0.82 3.36
C ARG A 74 -17.27 -0.41 4.55
N SER A 75 -17.37 -1.10 5.69
CA SER A 75 -16.51 -0.88 6.85
C SER A 75 -15.02 -1.07 6.53
N ILE A 76 -14.69 -2.06 5.71
CA ILE A 76 -13.31 -2.32 5.27
C ILE A 76 -12.86 -1.27 4.27
N GLN A 77 -13.74 -0.89 3.33
CA GLN A 77 -13.47 0.18 2.37
C GLN A 77 -13.14 1.49 3.09
N GLU A 78 -13.97 1.90 4.05
CA GLU A 78 -13.77 3.11 4.87
C GLU A 78 -12.46 3.05 5.67
N ALA A 79 -12.11 1.88 6.22
CA ALA A 79 -10.83 1.69 6.92
C ALA A 79 -9.63 1.81 5.97
N ILE A 80 -9.71 1.23 4.77
CA ILE A 80 -8.67 1.36 3.74
C ILE A 80 -8.54 2.83 3.32
N ASP A 81 -9.66 3.50 3.03
CA ASP A 81 -9.67 4.91 2.62
C ASP A 81 -9.06 5.81 3.68
N GLN A 82 -9.34 5.57 4.96
CA GLN A 82 -8.76 6.33 6.05
C GLN A 82 -7.24 6.18 6.10
N VAL A 83 -6.73 4.97 5.91
CA VAL A 83 -5.28 4.69 5.86
C VAL A 83 -4.64 5.26 4.58
N LEU A 84 -5.34 5.21 3.44
CA LEU A 84 -4.82 5.69 2.15
C LEU A 84 -4.92 7.21 1.98
N LYS A 85 -5.92 7.86 2.55
CA LYS A 85 -6.10 9.31 2.47
C LYS A 85 -4.94 10.05 3.15
N ASP A 86 -4.47 9.51 4.27
CA ASP A 86 -3.27 10.01 4.94
C ASP A 86 -1.99 9.64 4.18
N LYS A 87 -2.03 8.52 3.45
CA LYS A 87 -0.97 8.10 2.51
C LYS A 87 -0.85 9.03 1.30
N ALA A 88 -1.95 9.63 0.82
CA ALA A 88 -1.94 10.60 -0.27
C ALA A 88 -1.38 11.98 0.16
N THR A 89 -1.44 12.30 1.45
CA THR A 89 -0.74 13.45 2.04
C THR A 89 0.72 13.16 2.39
N LEU A 90 1.12 11.89 2.40
CA LEU A 90 2.51 11.46 2.55
C LEU A 90 3.17 11.45 1.17
N ASP A 91 3.98 12.45 0.89
CA ASP A 91 4.92 12.40 -0.22
C ASP A 91 5.79 11.13 -0.06
N PHE A 92 5.68 10.18 -0.98
CA PHE A 92 6.44 8.94 -0.95
C PHE A 92 7.94 9.14 -1.13
N SER A 93 8.37 10.30 -1.62
CA SER A 93 9.78 10.69 -1.60
C SER A 93 10.28 11.03 -0.18
N GLU A 94 9.37 11.25 0.77
CA GLU A 94 9.64 11.56 2.18
C GLU A 94 9.37 10.36 3.12
N LEU A 95 9.14 9.16 2.58
CA LEU A 95 9.04 7.91 3.37
C LEU A 95 10.36 7.51 4.07
N GLU A 96 11.43 8.30 3.89
CA GLU A 96 12.66 8.22 4.68
C GLU A 96 12.51 8.86 6.07
N ASP A 97 11.47 9.67 6.30
CA ASP A 97 11.22 10.25 7.62
C ASP A 97 10.62 9.21 8.57
N HIS A 98 11.45 8.76 9.51
CA HIS A 98 11.08 7.84 10.57
C HIS A 98 9.83 8.30 11.34
N GLN A 99 9.65 9.61 11.54
CA GLN A 99 8.52 10.14 12.29
C GLN A 99 7.19 9.93 11.54
N ARG A 100 7.19 10.12 10.23
CA ARG A 100 6.02 9.87 9.37
C ARG A 100 5.63 8.40 9.33
N LEU A 101 6.61 7.50 9.33
CA LEU A 101 6.37 6.06 9.41
C LEU A 101 5.73 5.66 10.75
N VAL A 102 6.17 6.28 11.84
CA VAL A 102 5.62 6.08 13.18
C VAL A 102 4.16 6.55 13.24
N ASP A 103 3.87 7.76 12.76
CA ASP A 103 2.51 8.31 12.78
C ASP A 103 1.57 7.50 11.88
N TYR A 104 2.04 7.05 10.70
CA TYR A 104 1.30 6.14 9.82
C TYR A 104 1.00 4.79 10.50
N ALA A 105 1.95 4.21 11.23
CA ALA A 105 1.75 2.95 11.94
C ALA A 105 0.71 3.07 13.06
N ILE A 106 0.67 4.21 13.75
CA ILE A 106 -0.37 4.52 14.75
C ILE A 106 -1.73 4.59 14.08
N LEU A 107 -1.88 5.41 13.04
CA LEU A 107 -3.14 5.57 12.30
C LEU A 107 -3.65 4.22 11.79
N ALA A 108 -2.78 3.43 11.16
CA ALA A 108 -3.14 2.12 10.63
C ALA A 108 -3.58 1.15 11.75
N SER A 109 -2.86 1.13 12.88
CA SER A 109 -3.21 0.27 14.02
C SER A 109 -4.57 0.66 14.60
N GLU A 110 -4.80 1.94 14.86
CA GLU A 110 -6.07 2.45 15.38
C GLU A 110 -7.23 2.13 14.43
N THR A 111 -7.04 2.44 13.15
CA THR A 111 -8.08 2.24 12.13
C THR A 111 -8.46 0.77 12.00
N PHE A 112 -7.48 -0.13 11.88
CA PHE A 112 -7.76 -1.56 11.73
C PHE A 112 -8.25 -2.22 13.02
N ASN A 113 -8.00 -1.63 14.18
CA ASN A 113 -8.56 -2.12 15.45
C ASN A 113 -10.07 -1.83 15.57
N THR A 114 -10.63 -0.94 14.74
CA THR A 114 -12.09 -0.74 14.65
C THR A 114 -12.81 -1.85 13.89
N LEU A 115 -12.08 -2.61 13.06
CA LEU A 115 -12.63 -3.71 12.28
C LEU A 115 -12.88 -4.93 13.16
N LYS A 116 -13.97 -5.64 12.88
CA LYS A 116 -14.21 -6.95 13.51
C LYS A 116 -13.17 -7.96 13.03
N ARG A 117 -12.91 -8.99 13.83
CA ARG A 117 -11.94 -10.05 13.48
C ARG A 117 -12.19 -10.69 12.11
N ASN A 118 -13.46 -10.94 11.76
CA ASN A 118 -13.81 -11.48 10.45
C ASN A 118 -13.53 -10.48 9.32
N GLU A 119 -13.67 -9.18 9.57
CA GLU A 119 -13.34 -8.12 8.60
C GLU A 119 -11.82 -7.99 8.44
N GLN A 120 -11.05 -8.08 9.52
CA GLN A 120 -9.58 -8.15 9.46
C GLN A 120 -9.11 -9.37 8.65
N ASP A 121 -9.74 -10.53 8.84
CA ASP A 121 -9.44 -11.74 8.06
C ASP A 121 -9.79 -11.58 6.57
N MET A 122 -10.91 -10.91 6.25
CA MET A 122 -11.28 -10.59 4.87
C MET A 122 -10.28 -9.63 4.22
N LEU A 123 -9.88 -8.59 4.94
CA LEU A 123 -8.89 -7.62 4.48
C LEU A 123 -7.53 -8.28 4.23
N ALA A 124 -7.09 -9.16 5.14
CA ALA A 124 -5.85 -9.92 4.99
C ALA A 124 -5.86 -10.90 3.81
N ARG A 125 -7.03 -11.46 3.46
CA ARG A 125 -7.18 -12.33 2.27
C ARG A 125 -7.17 -11.54 0.98
N ALA A 126 -7.83 -10.38 0.96
CA ALA A 126 -7.84 -9.49 -0.21
C ALA A 126 -6.45 -8.89 -0.46
N PHE A 127 -5.77 -8.44 0.58
CA PHE A 127 -4.45 -7.83 0.47
C PHE A 127 -3.46 -8.55 1.42
N PRO A 128 -2.71 -9.55 0.92
CA PRO A 128 -1.79 -10.36 1.73
C PRO A 128 -0.72 -9.56 2.49
N ASN A 129 -0.42 -8.33 2.04
CA ASN A 129 0.47 -7.41 2.74
C ASN A 129 -0.06 -7.08 4.16
N TYR A 130 -1.37 -6.89 4.31
CA TYR A 130 -1.99 -6.69 5.62
C TYR A 130 -2.05 -7.97 6.45
N ALA A 131 -2.04 -9.16 5.83
CA ALA A 131 -1.95 -10.41 6.58
C ALA A 131 -0.64 -10.51 7.38
N THR A 132 0.46 -10.00 6.83
CA THR A 132 1.75 -9.94 7.54
C THR A 132 1.68 -8.95 8.69
N LEU A 133 1.06 -7.79 8.46
CA LEU A 133 0.85 -6.76 9.47
C LEU A 133 0.01 -7.27 10.66
N PHE A 134 -1.11 -7.92 10.39
CA PHE A 134 -2.06 -8.40 11.41
C PHE A 134 -1.56 -9.59 12.23
N ARG A 135 -0.53 -10.29 11.75
CA ARG A 135 0.12 -11.37 12.51
C ARG A 135 1.17 -10.84 13.48
N ASP A 136 1.58 -9.58 13.37
CA ASP A 136 2.59 -9.00 14.26
C ASP A 136 1.91 -8.50 15.55
N PRO A 137 2.19 -9.09 16.72
CA PRO A 137 1.64 -8.61 17.99
C PRO A 137 2.11 -7.19 18.33
N ASP A 138 3.29 -6.77 17.84
CA ASP A 138 3.81 -5.42 18.08
C ASP A 138 2.95 -4.36 17.39
N PHE A 139 2.35 -4.69 16.25
CA PHE A 139 1.42 -3.79 15.54
C PHE A 139 0.15 -3.52 16.36
N TRP A 140 -0.41 -4.55 16.99
CA TRP A 140 -1.60 -4.42 17.83
C TRP A 140 -1.31 -3.78 19.19
N ALA A 141 -0.08 -3.91 19.68
CA ALA A 141 0.34 -3.25 20.91
C ALA A 141 0.28 -1.72 20.81
N ILE A 142 0.45 -1.16 19.60
CA ILE A 142 0.40 0.29 19.33
C ILE A 142 -0.92 0.90 19.81
N SER A 143 -2.06 0.25 19.53
CA SER A 143 -3.39 0.71 19.94
C SER A 143 -3.89 0.06 21.24
N GLY A 144 -2.99 -0.55 22.02
CA GLY A 144 -3.30 -1.19 23.29
C GLY A 144 -3.63 -0.20 24.42
N HIS A 145 -4.55 -0.59 25.31
CA HIS A 145 -4.93 0.24 26.46
C HIS A 145 -3.76 0.49 27.41
N GLY A 146 -3.46 1.76 27.71
CA GLY A 146 -2.38 2.16 28.62
C GLY A 146 -0.98 2.11 28.01
N THR A 147 -0.87 1.85 26.71
CA THR A 147 0.40 1.89 25.98
C THR A 147 0.77 3.32 25.59
N ASN A 148 2.06 3.65 25.64
CA ASN A 148 2.60 4.80 24.92
C ASN A 148 2.66 4.47 23.42
N GLN A 149 1.64 4.89 22.67
CA GLN A 149 1.47 4.54 21.26
C GLN A 149 2.68 4.90 20.40
N ARG A 150 3.31 6.05 20.67
CA ARG A 150 4.50 6.51 19.94
C ARG A 150 5.68 5.58 20.17
N GLN A 151 5.97 5.24 21.42
CA GLN A 151 7.06 4.31 21.74
C GLN A 151 6.82 2.90 21.16
N ALA A 152 5.58 2.42 21.20
CA ALA A 152 5.22 1.13 20.61
C ALA A 152 5.36 1.13 19.08
N ALA A 153 4.96 2.22 18.43
CA ALA A 153 5.12 2.39 16.99
C ALA A 153 6.58 2.54 16.57
N GLU A 154 7.41 3.27 17.32
CA GLU A 154 8.86 3.35 17.12
C GLU A 154 9.51 1.97 17.21
N HIS A 155 9.15 1.16 18.22
CA HIS A 155 9.63 -0.22 18.35
C HIS A 155 9.22 -1.08 17.14
N PHE A 156 7.95 -1.01 16.74
CA PHE A 156 7.42 -1.74 15.59
C PHE A 156 8.13 -1.36 14.27
N ILE A 157 8.28 -0.06 14.00
CA ILE A 157 9.00 0.44 12.82
C ILE A 157 10.48 0.06 12.86
N GLY A 158 11.13 0.17 14.03
CA GLY A 158 12.52 -0.24 14.21
C GLY A 158 12.75 -1.71 13.87
N LYS A 159 11.84 -2.59 14.30
CA LYS A 159 11.85 -4.02 13.94
C LYS A 159 11.65 -4.25 12.44
N LEU A 160 10.70 -3.55 11.82
CA LEU A 160 10.45 -3.66 10.38
C LEU A 160 11.67 -3.25 9.54
N ILE A 161 12.33 -2.15 9.90
CA ILE A 161 13.53 -1.66 9.20
C ILE A 161 14.73 -2.57 9.48
N GLY A 162 14.94 -3.00 10.72
CA GLY A 162 16.01 -3.93 11.10
C GLY A 162 15.92 -5.28 10.36
N ASN A 163 14.71 -5.81 10.20
CA ASN A 163 14.48 -7.06 9.46
C ASN A 163 14.74 -6.94 7.96
N ARG A 164 14.61 -5.75 7.36
CA ARG A 164 14.97 -5.52 5.94
C ARG A 164 16.49 -5.51 5.73
N ARG A 165 17.26 -4.96 6.67
CA ARG A 165 18.73 -4.89 6.58
C ARG A 165 19.43 -6.25 6.69
N HIS A 166 18.79 -7.24 7.31
CA HIS A 166 19.33 -8.60 7.42
C HIS A 166 18.96 -9.53 6.24
N ARG A 167 18.14 -9.06 5.29
CA ARG A 167 17.73 -9.83 4.10
C ARG A 167 18.37 -9.32 2.79
N LEU A 168 19.24 -8.31 2.88
CA LEU A 168 20.15 -7.87 1.83
C LEU A 168 21.56 -8.39 2.14
#